data_AF-A0A973FTQ5-F1
#
_entry.id   AF-A0A973FTQ5-F1
#
_cell.length_a   1.000
_cell.length_b   1.000
_cell.length_c   1.000
_cell.angle_alpha   90.00
_cell.angle_beta   90.00
_cell.angle_gamma   90.00
#
_symmetry.space_group_name_H-M   'P 1'
#
loop_
_entity.id
_entity.type
_entity.pdbx_description
1 polymer ?
#
loop_
_entity_poly.entity_id
_entity_poly.type
_entity_poly.pdbx_seq_one_letter_code
_entity_poly.pdbx_strand_id
1 'polypeptide(L)'
;CAAVSPYRAARNEVRHMVGSERFIEVFVDTPIELCEQRDSKGLYARARRGELAGFTGVNDPYEPPVSPELQLTTEEISPEQCARKIMAVLSQRGFLAADGTPAADLATEIGGAGA
;
A
#
# COMPACT_ATOMS: atom_id res chain seq x y z
N CYS A 1 3.61 11.21 1.05
CA CYS A 1 4.37 10.21 1.85
C CYS A 1 3.50 8.96 2.01
N ALA A 2 4.09 7.83 2.39
CA ALA A 2 3.37 6.61 2.77
C ALA A 2 3.77 6.23 4.20
N ALA A 3 2.81 5.70 4.97
CA ALA A 3 3.05 5.24 6.35
C ALA A 3 3.43 3.75 6.37
N VAL A 4 4.20 3.33 7.36
CA VAL A 4 4.38 1.92 7.68
C VAL A 4 3.16 1.47 8.48
N SER A 5 2.41 0.50 7.96
CA SER A 5 1.20 -0.05 8.60
C SER A 5 1.45 -1.50 9.01
N PRO A 6 2.16 -1.75 10.13
CA PRO A 6 2.65 -3.09 10.46
C PRO A 6 1.56 -4.09 10.82
N TYR A 7 0.49 -3.64 11.47
CA TYR A 7 -0.53 -4.52 12.04
C TYR A 7 -1.69 -4.75 11.05
N ARG A 8 -2.05 -6.01 10.83
CA ARG A 8 -3.19 -6.38 9.96
C ARG A 8 -4.50 -5.79 10.47
N ALA A 9 -4.70 -5.76 11.79
CA ALA A 9 -5.92 -5.24 12.40
C ALA A 9 -6.22 -3.80 11.95
N ALA A 10 -5.21 -2.92 11.98
CA ALA A 10 -5.35 -1.54 11.54
C ALA A 10 -5.64 -1.44 10.03
N ARG A 11 -4.96 -2.25 9.20
CA ARG A 11 -5.22 -2.28 7.75
C ARG A 11 -6.64 -2.78 7.44
N ASN A 12 -7.12 -3.78 8.18
CA ASN A 12 -8.48 -4.32 8.05
C ASN A 12 -9.55 -3.31 8.49
N GLU A 13 -9.30 -2.55 9.55
CA GLU A 13 -10.19 -1.46 9.99
C GLU A 13 -10.33 -0.40 8.90
N VAL A 14 -9.21 0.09 8.34
CA VAL A 14 -9.23 1.06 7.24
C VAL A 14 -9.91 0.47 6.00
N ARG A 15 -9.63 -0.78 5.64
CA ARG A 15 -10.30 -1.50 4.56
C ARG A 15 -11.82 -1.52 4.75
N HIS A 16 -12.28 -1.77 5.97
CA HIS A 16 -13.70 -1.76 6.31
C HIS A 16 -14.31 -0.35 6.20
N MET A 17 -13.62 0.68 6.72
CA MET A 17 -14.08 2.07 6.67
C MET A 17 -14.20 2.60 5.24
N VAL A 18 -13.25 2.28 4.37
CA VAL A 18 -13.23 2.72 2.96
C VAL A 18 -14.23 1.91 2.12
N GLY A 19 -14.41 0.63 2.46
CA GLY A 19 -15.16 -0.37 1.71
C GLY A 19 -14.25 -1.18 0.80
N SER A 20 -14.44 -2.50 0.77
CA SER A 20 -13.59 -3.45 0.03
C SER A 20 -13.47 -3.17 -1.45
N GLU A 21 -14.52 -2.60 -2.07
CA GLU A 21 -14.53 -2.26 -3.49
C GLU A 21 -13.62 -1.07 -3.82
N ARG A 22 -13.39 -0.19 -2.85
CA ARG A 22 -12.63 1.06 -3.01
C ARG A 22 -11.27 1.05 -2.34
N PHE A 23 -10.93 -0.04 -1.65
CA PHE A 23 -9.67 -0.20 -0.97
C PHE A 23 -8.77 -1.18 -1.72
N ILE A 24 -7.53 -0.76 -1.98
CA ILE A 24 -6.51 -1.58 -2.63
C ILE A 24 -5.31 -1.62 -1.68
N GLU A 25 -5.02 -2.79 -1.13
CA GLU A 25 -3.82 -3.02 -0.34
C GLU A 25 -2.66 -3.39 -1.25
N VAL A 26 -1.69 -2.48 -1.32
CA VAL A 26 -0.41 -2.72 -2.01
C VAL A 26 0.63 -3.14 -0.99
N PHE A 27 0.99 -4.41 -0.98
CA PHE A 27 2.06 -4.94 -0.16
C PHE A 27 3.40 -4.77 -0.86
N VAL A 28 4.26 -3.90 -0.32
CA VAL A 28 5.65 -3.77 -0.74
C VAL A 28 6.47 -4.79 0.04
N ASP A 29 6.62 -5.97 -0.55
CA ASP A 29 7.25 -7.15 0.04
C ASP A 29 8.75 -7.16 -0.28
N THR A 30 9.47 -6.27 0.40
CA THR A 30 10.92 -6.18 0.29
C THR A 30 11.54 -6.83 1.53
N PRO A 31 12.46 -7.81 1.38
CA PRO A 31 13.13 -8.41 2.52
C PRO A 31 13.78 -7.37 3.43
N ILE A 32 13.71 -7.61 4.74
CA ILE A 32 14.23 -6.65 5.73
C ILE A 32 15.74 -6.45 5.58
N GLU A 33 16.47 -7.49 5.19
CA GLU A 33 17.92 -7.45 4.96
C GLU A 33 18.27 -6.42 3.87
N LEU A 34 17.47 -6.36 2.81
CA LEU A 34 17.65 -5.38 1.74
C LEU A 34 17.22 -3.97 2.19
N CYS A 35 16.17 -3.86 3.01
CA CYS A 35 15.78 -2.59 3.62
C CYS A 35 16.87 -2.04 4.54
N GLU A 36 17.52 -2.91 5.33
CA GLU A 36 18.66 -2.60 6.20
C GLU A 36 19.90 -2.22 5.40
N GLN A 37 20.19 -2.93 4.31
CA GLN A 37 21.31 -2.58 3.44
C GLN A 37 21.14 -1.19 2.82
N ARG A 38 19.90 -0.83 2.45
CA ARG A 38 19.59 0.46 1.85
C ARG A 38 19.60 1.63 2.84
N ASP A 39 19.61 1.37 4.16
CA ASP A 39 19.35 2.28 5.30
C ASP A 39 19.80 3.74 5.12
N SER A 40 19.08 4.47 4.26
CA SER A 40 19.50 5.78 3.76
C SER A 40 19.47 6.87 4.83
N LYS A 41 18.86 6.55 5.97
CA LYS A 41 18.67 7.45 7.11
C LYS A 41 19.38 6.95 8.39
N GLY A 42 20.06 5.80 8.34
CA GLY A 42 20.70 5.20 9.50
C GLY A 42 19.72 4.74 10.59
N LEU A 43 18.44 4.57 10.26
CA LEU A 43 17.39 4.27 11.24
C LEU A 43 17.43 2.81 11.67
N TYR A 44 17.68 1.88 10.74
CA TYR A 44 17.85 0.47 11.08
C TYR A 44 19.09 0.28 11.97
N ALA A 45 20.20 0.94 11.63
CA ALA A 45 21.42 0.89 12.44
C ALA A 45 21.18 1.39 13.88
N ARG A 46 20.42 2.48 14.06
CA ARG A 46 20.05 3.00 15.39
C ARG A 46 19.12 2.05 16.15
N ALA A 47 18.13 1.48 15.46
CA ALA A 47 17.21 0.50 16.06
C ALA A 47 17.94 -0.76 16.53
N ARG A 48 18.88 -1.28 15.75
CA ARG A 48 19.71 -2.45 16.10
C ARG A 48 20.61 -2.20 17.31
N ARG A 49 21.02 -0.94 17.56
CA ARG A 49 21.74 -0.53 18.78
C ARG A 49 20.82 -0.28 19.99
N GLY A 50 19.51 -0.45 19.84
CA GLY A 50 18.53 -0.23 20.92
C GLY A 50 18.19 1.25 21.17
N GLU A 51 18.58 2.15 20.27
CA GLU A 51 18.33 3.60 20.43
C GLU A 51 16.92 4.02 19.99
N LEU A 52 16.19 3.14 19.30
CA LEU A 52 14.83 3.36 18.81
C LEU A 52 13.92 2.20 19.24
N ALA A 53 12.93 2.49 20.06
CA ALA A 53 11.87 1.55 20.43
C ALA A 53 10.74 1.57 19.39
N GLY A 54 10.01 0.47 19.24
CA GLY A 54 8.86 0.38 18.33
C GLY A 54 9.25 0.42 16.84
N PHE A 55 10.46 -0.02 16.50
CA PHE A 55 10.96 -0.02 15.14
C PHE A 55 10.55 -1.31 14.43
N THR A 56 9.58 -1.18 13.53
CA THR A 56 9.00 -2.28 12.75
C THR A 56 10.07 -3.10 12.03
N GLY A 57 9.99 -4.43 12.18
CA GLY A 57 10.94 -5.40 11.62
C GLY A 57 12.17 -5.67 12.51
N VAL A 58 12.47 -4.80 13.48
CA VAL A 58 13.61 -4.98 14.40
C VAL A 58 13.14 -5.37 15.79
N ASN A 59 12.33 -4.53 16.44
CA ASN A 59 11.83 -4.75 17.80
C ASN A 59 10.30 -4.58 17.94
N ASP A 60 9.62 -4.39 16.81
CA ASP A 60 8.16 -4.38 16.66
C ASP A 60 7.80 -5.22 15.42
N PRO A 61 6.73 -6.03 15.40
CA PRO A 61 6.49 -6.93 14.29
C PRO A 61 6.00 -6.18 13.06
N TYR A 62 6.22 -6.79 11.90
CA TYR A 62 5.45 -6.51 10.69
C TYR A 62 4.61 -7.74 10.39
N GLU A 63 3.29 -7.59 10.32
CA GLU A 63 2.38 -8.69 10.02
C GLU A 63 2.05 -8.64 8.51
N PRO A 64 2.62 -9.53 7.67
CA PRO A 64 2.38 -9.49 6.23
C PRO A 64 0.90 -9.68 5.91
N PRO A 65 0.31 -8.94 4.96
CA PRO A 65 -1.09 -9.12 4.60
C PRO A 65 -1.34 -10.53 4.05
N VAL A 66 -2.51 -11.08 4.37
CA VAL A 66 -2.90 -12.43 3.94
C VAL A 66 -3.38 -12.46 2.48
N SER A 67 -4.04 -11.38 2.04
CA SER A 67 -4.60 -11.28 0.69
C SER A 67 -4.55 -9.84 0.20
N PRO A 68 -3.34 -9.30 -0.04
CA PRO A 68 -3.23 -7.98 -0.65
C PRO A 68 -3.74 -8.01 -2.09
N GLU A 69 -4.32 -6.92 -2.56
CA GLU A 69 -4.72 -6.77 -3.96
C GLU A 69 -3.52 -6.71 -4.92
N LEU A 70 -2.37 -6.24 -4.44
CA LEU A 70 -1.14 -6.19 -5.21
C LEU A 70 0.07 -6.42 -4.30
N GLN A 71 0.91 -7.38 -4.67
CA GLN A 71 2.21 -7.60 -4.03
C GLN A 71 3.33 -7.11 -4.96
N LEU A 72 4.29 -6.37 -4.41
CA LEU A 72 5.43 -5.80 -5.11
C LEU A 72 6.73 -6.24 -4.44
N THR A 73 7.53 -7.05 -5.12
CA THR A 73 8.89 -7.41 -4.68
C THR A 73 9.89 -6.42 -5.28
N THR A 74 10.53 -5.58 -4.46
CA THR A 74 11.38 -4.46 -4.97
C THR A 74 12.86 -4.80 -5.10
N GLU A 75 13.21 -6.08 -5.15
CA GLU A 75 14.59 -6.54 -5.29
C GLU A 75 15.12 -6.21 -6.69
N GLU A 76 14.30 -6.45 -7.71
CA GLU A 76 14.70 -6.40 -9.13
C GLU A 76 13.86 -5.43 -9.97
N ILE A 77 12.88 -4.74 -9.38
CA ILE A 77 12.02 -3.79 -10.09
C ILE A 77 12.26 -2.35 -9.64
N SER A 78 12.28 -1.44 -10.61
CA SER A 78 12.41 -0.01 -10.38
C SER A 78 11.12 0.60 -9.80
N PRO A 79 11.21 1.76 -9.13
CA PRO A 79 10.03 2.50 -8.69
C PRO A 79 9.02 2.77 -9.83
N GLU A 80 9.49 3.05 -11.04
CA GLU A 80 8.64 3.27 -12.21
C GLU A 80 7.92 1.98 -12.65
N GLN A 81 8.58 0.82 -12.54
CA GLN A 81 7.95 -0.48 -12.78
C GLN A 81 6.89 -0.79 -11.72
N CYS A 82 7.15 -0.50 -10.45
CA CYS A 82 6.15 -0.59 -9.38
C CYS A 82 4.94 0.30 -9.66
N ALA A 83 5.18 1.56 -10.00
CA ALA A 83 4.12 2.51 -10.32
C ALA A 83 3.25 2.01 -11.49
N ARG A 84 3.86 1.48 -12.56
CA ARG A 84 3.12 0.88 -13.68
C ARG A 84 2.23 -0.28 -13.26
N LYS A 85 2.68 -1.15 -12.34
CA LYS A 85 1.86 -2.25 -11.79
C LYS A 85 0.65 -1.71 -11.02
N ILE A 86 0.85 -0.68 -10.19
CA ILE A 86 -0.24 -0.03 -9.44
C ILE A 86 -1.25 0.60 -10.41
N MET A 87 -0.77 1.34 -11.41
CA MET A 87 -1.62 1.96 -12.43
C MET A 87 -2.45 0.92 -13.19
N ALA A 88 -1.85 -0.23 -13.54
CA ALA A 88 -2.57 -1.33 -14.19
C ALA A 88 -3.71 -1.87 -13.32
N VAL A 89 -3.49 -2.05 -12.01
CA VAL A 89 -4.55 -2.48 -11.07
C VAL A 89 -5.67 -1.44 -11.01
N LEU A 90 -5.33 -0.15 -10.93
CA LEU A 90 -6.32 0.94 -10.91
C LEU A 90 -7.16 0.96 -12.20
N SER A 91 -6.53 0.81 -13.37
CA SER A 91 -7.25 0.71 -14.65
C SER A 91 -8.15 -0.54 -14.72
N GLN A 92 -7.66 -1.71 -14.31
CA GLN A 92 -8.45 -2.95 -14.31
C GLN A 92 -9.67 -2.89 -13.38
N ARG A 93 -9.55 -2.16 -12.27
CA ARG A 93 -10.63 -1.92 -11.30
C ARG A 93 -11.56 -0.76 -11.71
N GLY A 94 -11.30 -0.10 -12.84
CA GLY A 94 -12.13 0.99 -13.34
C GLY A 94 -11.93 2.32 -12.60
N PHE A 95 -10.86 2.50 -11.83
CA PHE A 95 -10.54 3.79 -11.20
C PHE A 95 -9.91 4.79 -12.17
N LEU A 96 -9.39 4.31 -13.29
CA LEU A 96 -8.79 5.14 -14.35
C LEU A 96 -9.55 4.90 -15.66
N ALA A 97 -9.90 5.98 -16.34
CA ALA A 97 -10.38 5.96 -17.72
C ALA A 97 -9.24 5.55 -18.68
N ALA A 98 -9.62 5.21 -19.92
CA ALA A 98 -8.68 4.73 -20.95
C ALA A 98 -7.57 5.75 -21.30
N ASP A 99 -7.78 7.02 -21.00
CA ASP A 99 -6.82 8.12 -21.19
C ASP A 99 -5.98 8.44 -19.92
N GLY A 100 -6.15 7.66 -18.85
CA GLY A 100 -5.45 7.83 -17.59
C GLY A 100 -6.05 8.89 -16.65
N THR A 101 -7.20 9.48 -17.00
CA THR A 101 -7.94 10.36 -16.09
C THR A 101 -8.70 9.55 -15.03
N PRO A 102 -8.97 10.10 -13.83
CA PRO A 102 -9.83 9.44 -12.86
C PRO A 102 -11.20 9.16 -13.49
N ALA A 103 -11.68 7.91 -13.37
CA ALA A 103 -13.05 7.61 -13.77
C ALA A 103 -14.00 8.44 -12.89
N ALA A 104 -14.87 9.26 -13.51
CA ALA A 104 -15.76 10.16 -12.81
C ALA A 104 -16.58 9.43 -11.72
N ASP A 105 -16.83 10.14 -10.60
CA ASP A 105 -17.48 9.64 -9.39
C ASP A 105 -18.66 8.70 -9.68
N LEU A 106 -18.54 7.44 -9.25
CA LEU A 106 -19.58 6.41 -9.35
C LEU A 106 -20.77 6.66 -8.39
N ALA A 107 -21.08 7.91 -8.03
CA ALA A 107 -21.99 8.26 -6.95
C ALA A 107 -22.89 9.49 -7.19
N THR A 108 -23.15 9.91 -8.43
CA THR A 108 -24.26 10.84 -8.70
C THR A 108 -25.10 10.37 -9.87
N GLU A 109 -25.95 9.36 -9.67
CA GLU A 109 -27.20 9.18 -10.43
C GLU A 109 -28.09 8.12 -9.74
N ILE A 110 -28.63 8.45 -8.57
CA ILE A 110 -29.87 7.83 -8.08
C ILE A 110 -30.77 8.94 -7.53
N GLY A 111 -31.80 9.31 -8.30
CA GLY A 111 -32.93 10.17 -7.89
C GLY A 111 -32.85 11.61 -8.45
N GLY A 112 -33.73 12.07 -9.35
CA GLY A 112 -34.94 11.43 -9.86
C GLY A 112 -35.48 12.12 -11.10
N ALA A 113 -35.96 11.31 -12.03
CA ALA A 113 -37.00 11.68 -12.98
C ALA A 113 -38.32 11.11 -12.45
N GLY A 114 -39.32 11.95 -12.24
CA GLY A 114 -40.65 11.50 -11.86
C GLY A 114 -41.59 12.63 -11.44
N ALA A 115 -42.28 13.18 -12.45
CA ALA A 115 -43.54 13.95 -12.43
C ALA A 115 -43.68 15.17 -11.50
#